data_AF-A0A2D6SP39-F1
#
_entry.id   AF-A0A2D6SP39-F1
#
_cell.length_a   1.000
_cell.length_b   1.000
_cell.length_c   1.000
_cell.angle_alpha   90.00
_cell.angle_beta   90.00
_cell.angle_gamma   90.00
#
_symmetry.space_group_name_H-M   'P 1'
#
loop_
_entity.id
_entity.type
_entity.pdbx_description
1 polymer ?
#
loop_
_entity_poly.entity_id
_entity_poly.type
_entity_poly.pdbx_seq_one_letter_code
_entity_poly.pdbx_strand_id
1 'polypeptide(L)'
;MNKKAQIQIFETIAVVIVFFILVIIGFLFYANIIKGNLDIEKEELSQLKSVAIAQRAMFLPELQCSEDNIIRENCIDILKINSAKNIITRNQIYYYDQLEFSDITVSQIYPSEDQWTIYSRETIGYRNKFVTNVPVSLFDPIKKTYGFGILTIETLTK
;
A
#
# COMPACT_ATOMS: atom_id res chain seq x y z
N MET A 1 -40.77 55.15 -27.61
CA MET A 1 -40.86 54.11 -26.55
C MET A 1 -39.59 53.26 -26.52
N ASN A 2 -38.92 53.23 -25.36
CA ASN A 2 -38.11 52.13 -24.82
C ASN A 2 -36.78 51.64 -25.44
N LYS A 3 -36.02 52.44 -26.21
CA LYS A 3 -34.62 52.06 -26.54
C LYS A 3 -33.65 52.11 -25.34
N LYS A 4 -33.81 53.08 -24.42
CA LYS A 4 -32.95 53.19 -23.22
C LYS A 4 -33.11 52.02 -22.25
N ALA A 5 -34.36 51.59 -22.02
CA ALA A 5 -34.65 50.42 -21.17
C ALA A 5 -34.07 49.13 -21.76
N GLN A 6 -34.12 48.95 -23.09
CA GLN A 6 -33.52 47.78 -23.77
C GLN A 6 -31.99 47.75 -23.66
N ILE A 7 -31.32 48.90 -23.74
CA ILE A 7 -29.85 48.99 -23.61
C ILE A 7 -29.40 48.63 -22.18
N GLN A 8 -30.11 49.13 -21.17
CA GLN A 8 -29.78 48.86 -19.76
C GLN A 8 -30.00 47.38 -19.39
N ILE A 9 -31.04 46.74 -19.94
CA ILE A 9 -31.28 45.30 -19.77
C ILE A 9 -30.15 44.49 -20.42
N PHE A 10 -29.66 44.91 -21.60
CA PHE A 10 -28.55 44.23 -22.29
C PHE A 10 -27.23 44.32 -21.52
N GLU A 11 -26.93 45.47 -20.92
CA GLU A 11 -25.75 45.67 -20.08
C GLU A 11 -25.77 44.74 -18.85
N THR A 12 -26.90 44.63 -18.16
CA THR A 12 -27.04 43.69 -17.03
C THR A 12 -26.89 42.22 -17.45
N ILE A 13 -27.39 41.84 -18.63
CA ILE A 13 -27.23 40.49 -19.18
C ILE A 13 -25.74 40.21 -19.47
N ALA A 14 -25.03 41.17 -20.07
CA ALA A 14 -23.60 41.03 -20.35
C ALA A 14 -22.77 40.82 -19.08
N VAL A 15 -23.05 41.57 -18.01
CA VAL A 15 -22.37 41.42 -16.71
C VAL A 15 -22.63 40.04 -16.11
N VAL A 16 -23.88 39.58 -16.14
CA VAL A 16 -24.25 38.25 -15.63
C VAL A 16 -23.56 37.13 -16.42
N ILE A 17 -23.45 37.26 -17.75
CA ILE A 17 -22.73 36.28 -18.59
C ILE A 17 -21.24 36.23 -18.22
N VAL A 18 -20.58 37.39 -18.10
CA VAL A 18 -19.16 37.45 -17.70
C VAL A 18 -18.96 36.84 -16.32
N PHE A 19 -19.87 37.08 -15.38
CA PHE A 19 -19.86 36.46 -14.06
C PHE A 19 -19.94 34.93 -14.14
N PHE A 20 -20.87 34.37 -14.92
CA PHE A 20 -20.97 32.92 -15.08
C PHE A 20 -19.73 32.30 -15.74
N ILE A 21 -19.12 32.98 -16.71
CA ILE A 21 -17.87 32.51 -17.33
C ILE A 21 -16.76 32.41 -16.28
N LEU A 22 -16.61 33.43 -15.43
CA LEU A 22 -15.62 33.41 -14.34
C LEU A 22 -15.88 32.28 -13.34
N VAL A 23 -17.15 32.04 -12.99
CA VAL A 23 -17.54 30.94 -12.08
C VAL A 23 -17.22 29.57 -12.69
N ILE A 24 -17.52 29.36 -13.97
CA ILE A 24 -17.22 28.10 -14.66
C ILE A 24 -15.71 27.85 -14.69
N ILE A 25 -14.93 28.86 -15.05
CA ILE A 25 -13.46 28.77 -15.04
C ILE A 25 -12.96 28.43 -13.63
N GLY A 26 -13.45 29.15 -12.61
CA GLY A 26 -13.10 28.88 -11.21
C GLY A 26 -13.43 27.44 -10.78
N PHE A 27 -14.59 26.92 -11.19
CA PHE A 27 -15.00 25.55 -10.89
C PHE A 27 -14.10 24.51 -11.58
N LEU A 28 -13.73 24.73 -12.84
CA LEU A 28 -12.81 23.85 -13.56
C LEU A 28 -11.43 23.80 -12.89
N PHE A 29 -10.90 24.94 -12.46
CA PHE A 29 -9.64 24.97 -11.69
C PHE A 29 -9.77 24.24 -10.35
N TYR A 30 -10.85 24.49 -9.62
CA TYR A 30 -11.09 23.85 -8.33
C TYR A 30 -11.21 22.33 -8.44
N ALA A 31 -11.95 21.82 -9.44
CA ALA A 31 -12.10 20.39 -9.68
C ALA A 31 -10.76 19.71 -10.00
N ASN A 32 -9.90 20.37 -10.77
CA ASN A 32 -8.56 19.84 -11.08
C ASN A 32 -7.66 19.79 -9.83
N ILE A 33 -7.72 20.81 -8.95
CA ILE A 33 -6.94 20.83 -7.69
C ILE A 33 -7.40 19.71 -6.75
N ILE A 34 -8.71 19.53 -6.57
CA ILE A 34 -9.25 18.43 -5.74
C ILE A 34 -8.74 17.08 -6.24
N LYS A 35 -8.80 16.86 -7.55
CA LYS A 35 -8.34 15.59 -8.14
C LYS A 35 -6.88 15.31 -7.80
N GLY A 36 -6.01 16.32 -7.91
CA GLY A 36 -4.60 16.19 -7.54
C GLY A 36 -4.40 15.82 -6.06
N ASN A 37 -5.13 16.45 -5.14
CA ASN A 37 -5.04 16.13 -3.72
C ASN A 37 -5.54 14.72 -3.39
N LEU A 38 -6.62 14.26 -4.03
CA LEU A 38 -7.14 12.91 -3.84
C LEU A 38 -6.17 11.83 -4.32
N ASP A 39 -5.46 12.07 -5.42
CA ASP A 39 -4.45 11.14 -5.92
C ASP A 39 -3.26 11.02 -4.94
N ILE A 40 -2.82 12.13 -4.34
CA ILE A 40 -1.76 12.14 -3.32
C ILE A 40 -2.21 11.42 -2.05
N GLU A 41 -3.38 11.75 -1.52
CA GLU A 41 -3.92 11.11 -0.30
C GLU A 41 -4.08 9.60 -0.49
N LYS A 42 -4.53 9.18 -1.68
CA LYS A 42 -4.62 7.76 -2.05
C LYS A 42 -3.25 7.06 -2.05
N GLU A 43 -2.21 7.72 -2.56
CA GLU A 43 -0.84 7.20 -2.55
C GLU A 43 -0.30 7.06 -1.12
N GLU A 44 -0.49 8.08 -0.27
CA GLU A 44 -0.07 8.05 1.14
C GLU A 44 -0.78 6.92 1.91
N LEU A 45 -2.09 6.77 1.74
CA LEU A 45 -2.86 5.69 2.35
C LEU A 45 -2.37 4.31 1.89
N SER A 46 -1.99 4.17 0.63
CA SER A 46 -1.41 2.94 0.10
C SER A 46 -0.07 2.60 0.76
N GLN A 47 0.82 3.60 0.90
CA GLN A 47 2.11 3.42 1.55
C GLN A 47 1.94 3.01 3.02
N LEU A 48 1.07 3.70 3.76
CA LEU A 48 0.76 3.36 5.15
C LEU A 48 0.20 1.95 5.28
N LYS A 49 -0.61 1.52 4.32
CA LYS A 49 -1.16 0.16 4.27
C LYS A 49 -0.07 -0.89 4.04
N SER A 50 0.88 -0.66 3.13
CA SER A 50 2.02 -1.57 2.95
C SER A 50 2.83 -1.73 4.24
N VAL A 51 3.08 -0.63 4.95
CA VAL A 51 3.80 -0.67 6.23
C VAL A 51 3.00 -1.42 7.30
N ALA A 52 1.67 -1.20 7.37
CA ALA A 52 0.81 -1.91 8.31
C ALA A 52 0.78 -3.42 8.04
N ILE A 53 0.72 -3.83 6.76
CA ILE A 53 0.80 -5.25 6.36
C ILE A 53 2.17 -5.82 6.70
N ALA A 54 3.26 -5.08 6.46
CA ALA A 54 4.61 -5.50 6.83
C ALA A 54 4.73 -5.76 8.34
N GLN A 55 4.19 -4.86 9.17
CA GLN A 55 4.15 -5.04 10.61
C GLN A 55 3.35 -6.28 11.01
N ARG A 56 2.14 -6.45 10.48
CA ARG A 56 1.32 -7.64 10.75
C ARG A 56 2.04 -8.93 10.37
N ALA A 57 2.69 -8.96 9.20
CA ALA A 57 3.46 -10.10 8.73
C ALA A 57 4.61 -10.43 9.68
N MET A 58 5.35 -9.43 10.18
CA MET A 58 6.44 -9.66 11.14
C MET A 58 5.98 -10.22 12.48
N PHE A 59 4.75 -9.91 12.91
CA PHE A 59 4.16 -10.42 14.14
C PHE A 59 3.36 -11.71 13.95
N LEU A 60 3.46 -12.37 12.79
CA LEU A 60 2.86 -13.69 12.58
C LEU A 60 3.62 -14.74 13.39
N PRO A 61 2.95 -15.53 14.26
CA PRO A 61 3.59 -16.61 15.01
C PRO A 61 4.31 -17.65 14.13
N GLU A 62 3.84 -17.80 12.89
CA GLU A 62 4.39 -18.68 11.86
C GLU A 62 5.69 -18.16 11.23
N LEU A 63 6.08 -16.91 11.50
CA LEU A 63 7.34 -16.32 11.02
C LEU A 63 8.25 -15.92 12.17
N GLN A 64 7.67 -15.48 13.28
CA GLN A 64 8.38 -14.89 14.41
C GLN A 64 9.39 -15.84 15.07
N CYS A 65 10.58 -15.33 15.39
CA CYS A 65 11.55 -16.03 16.23
C CYS A 65 11.16 -16.01 17.71
N SER A 66 11.47 -17.10 18.41
CA SER A 66 11.42 -17.18 19.87
C SER A 66 12.66 -17.91 20.37
N GLU A 67 13.45 -17.28 21.23
CA GLU A 67 14.59 -17.89 21.92
C GLU A 67 14.37 -17.74 23.43
N ASP A 68 14.48 -18.84 24.18
CA ASP A 68 14.25 -18.87 25.63
C ASP A 68 12.91 -18.27 26.09
N ASN A 69 11.83 -18.54 25.32
CA ASN A 69 10.49 -17.97 25.51
C ASN A 69 10.42 -16.43 25.38
N ILE A 70 11.44 -15.80 24.82
CA ILE A 70 11.45 -14.36 24.52
C ILE A 70 11.29 -14.17 23.01
N ILE A 71 10.33 -13.33 22.64
CA ILE A 71 10.09 -12.92 21.27
C ILE A 71 11.19 -11.96 20.85
N ARG A 72 11.89 -12.26 19.75
CA ARG A 72 12.86 -11.33 19.17
C ARG A 72 12.21 -10.52 18.06
N GLU A 73 12.29 -9.20 18.18
CA GLU A 73 11.82 -8.27 17.15
C GLU A 73 12.67 -8.37 15.88
N ASN A 74 12.05 -8.13 14.72
CA ASN A 74 12.69 -8.15 13.39
C ASN A 74 13.47 -9.45 13.08
N CYS A 75 13.06 -10.57 13.68
CA CYS A 75 13.65 -11.87 13.47
C CYS A 75 12.63 -12.83 12.88
N ILE A 76 13.02 -13.53 11.82
CA ILE A 76 12.23 -14.56 11.15
C ILE A 76 12.94 -15.91 11.23
N ASP A 77 12.22 -16.94 11.67
CA ASP A 77 12.74 -18.30 11.77
C ASP A 77 12.59 -19.02 10.42
N ILE A 78 13.71 -19.49 9.86
CA ILE A 78 13.77 -20.14 8.55
C ILE A 78 12.97 -21.46 8.52
N LEU A 79 12.97 -22.24 9.60
CA LEU A 79 12.16 -23.47 9.66
C LEU A 79 10.67 -23.15 9.69
N LYS A 80 10.30 -22.08 10.40
CA LYS A 80 8.91 -21.65 10.44
C LYS A 80 8.44 -21.11 9.10
N ILE A 81 9.25 -20.32 8.36
CA ILE A 81 8.92 -19.87 6.99
C ILE A 81 8.53 -21.05 6.09
N ASN A 82 9.35 -22.11 6.09
CA ASN A 82 9.11 -23.28 5.26
C ASN A 82 7.81 -23.99 5.62
N SER A 83 7.46 -24.01 6.90
CA SER A 83 6.20 -24.60 7.40
C SER A 83 5.00 -23.69 7.13
N ALA A 84 5.18 -22.38 7.29
CA ALA A 84 4.18 -21.33 7.14
C ALA A 84 3.61 -21.33 5.72
N LYS A 85 4.46 -21.52 4.70
CA LYS A 85 4.02 -21.58 3.30
C LYS A 85 2.84 -22.54 3.08
N ASN A 86 2.90 -23.73 3.67
CA ASN A 86 1.85 -24.73 3.54
C ASN A 86 0.60 -24.36 4.36
N ILE A 87 0.78 -23.80 5.55
CA ILE A 87 -0.33 -23.40 6.45
C ILE A 87 -1.11 -22.23 5.85
N ILE A 88 -0.40 -21.22 5.36
CA ILE A 88 -0.96 -20.01 4.75
C ILE A 88 -1.69 -20.36 3.45
N THR A 89 -1.11 -21.23 2.62
CA THR A 89 -1.75 -21.69 1.37
C THR A 89 -3.02 -22.49 1.63
N ARG A 90 -3.09 -23.27 2.72
CA ARG A 90 -4.31 -24.02 3.07
C ARG A 90 -5.39 -23.13 3.70
N ASN A 91 -4.98 -22.09 4.43
CA ASN A 91 -5.88 -21.21 5.18
C ASN A 91 -5.92 -19.79 4.60
N GLN A 92 -5.95 -19.66 3.26
CA GLN A 92 -5.86 -18.35 2.59
C GLN A 92 -6.90 -17.33 3.08
N ILE A 93 -8.10 -17.78 3.45
CA ILE A 93 -9.18 -16.90 3.93
C ILE A 93 -8.81 -16.24 5.25
N TYR A 94 -8.20 -16.99 6.17
CA TYR A 94 -7.78 -16.48 7.48
C TYR A 94 -6.69 -15.41 7.33
N TYR A 95 -5.66 -15.68 6.53
CA TYR A 95 -4.57 -14.73 6.32
C TYR A 95 -4.94 -13.57 5.40
N TYR A 96 -5.99 -13.70 4.59
CA TYR A 96 -6.47 -12.60 3.76
C TYR A 96 -6.97 -11.40 4.58
N ASP A 97 -7.58 -11.63 5.74
CA ASP A 97 -8.02 -10.53 6.62
C ASP A 97 -6.84 -9.68 7.14
N GLN A 98 -5.66 -10.30 7.25
CA GLN A 98 -4.46 -9.66 7.78
C GLN A 98 -3.55 -9.08 6.69
N LEU A 99 -3.37 -9.82 5.59
CA LEU A 99 -2.39 -9.58 4.53
C LEU A 99 -3.01 -9.03 3.23
N GLU A 100 -4.34 -9.12 3.10
CA GLU A 100 -5.13 -8.59 1.99
C GLU A 100 -4.57 -8.97 0.59
N PHE A 101 -4.55 -8.03 -0.35
CA PHE A 101 -3.95 -8.19 -1.67
C PHE A 101 -2.51 -7.72 -1.62
N SER A 102 -1.62 -8.64 -1.26
CA SER A 102 -0.18 -8.39 -1.20
C SER A 102 0.62 -9.61 -1.64
N ASP A 103 1.85 -9.34 -2.06
CA ASP A 103 2.88 -10.34 -2.28
C ASP A 103 3.97 -10.15 -1.21
N ILE A 104 4.18 -11.19 -0.40
CA ILE A 104 5.10 -11.17 0.71
C ILE A 104 6.21 -12.17 0.42
N THR A 105 7.41 -11.63 0.29
CA THR A 105 8.62 -12.39 0.02
C THR A 105 9.68 -12.08 1.05
N VAL A 106 10.43 -13.09 1.45
CA VAL A 106 11.63 -12.96 2.28
C VAL A 106 12.80 -13.36 1.43
N SER A 107 13.78 -12.49 1.29
CA SER A 107 15.05 -12.76 0.61
C SER A 107 16.18 -12.73 1.63
N GLN A 108 16.98 -13.78 1.67
CA GLN A 108 18.25 -13.79 2.38
C GLN A 108 19.33 -13.23 1.45
N ILE A 109 20.10 -12.27 1.96
CA ILE A 109 21.22 -11.64 1.24
C ILE A 109 22.56 -12.20 1.72
N TYR A 110 22.61 -12.66 2.98
CA TYR A 110 23.80 -13.23 3.59
C TYR A 110 23.41 -14.30 4.61
N PRO A 111 24.12 -15.44 4.71
CA PRO A 111 25.35 -15.81 3.98
C PRO A 111 25.12 -16.44 2.60
N SER A 112 23.91 -16.94 2.32
CA SER A 112 23.49 -17.46 1.00
C SER A 112 22.32 -16.65 0.45
N GLU A 113 22.22 -16.57 -0.88
CA GLU A 113 21.07 -16.00 -1.57
C GLU A 113 19.94 -17.02 -1.65
N ASP A 114 18.94 -16.84 -0.79
CA ASP A 114 17.75 -17.69 -0.74
C ASP A 114 16.50 -16.81 -0.77
N GLN A 115 15.42 -17.27 -1.38
CA GLN A 115 14.17 -16.51 -1.46
C GLN A 115 12.95 -17.39 -1.17
N TRP A 116 12.06 -16.89 -0.33
CA TRP A 116 10.81 -17.54 0.04
C TRP A 116 9.63 -16.62 -0.21
N THR A 117 8.69 -17.06 -1.06
CA THR A 117 7.37 -16.44 -1.19
C THR A 117 6.43 -17.08 -0.17
N ILE A 118 5.99 -16.29 0.80
CA ILE A 118 5.17 -16.73 1.93
C ILE A 118 3.69 -16.62 1.57
N TYR A 119 3.33 -15.49 0.98
CA TYR A 119 1.98 -15.15 0.59
C TYR A 119 2.04 -14.45 -0.77
N SER A 120 1.14 -14.81 -1.67
CA SER A 120 0.97 -14.08 -2.93
C SER A 120 -0.49 -14.10 -3.29
N ARG A 121 -1.04 -12.90 -3.50
CA ARG A 121 -2.40 -12.72 -3.97
C ARG A 121 -2.47 -11.49 -4.85
N GLU A 122 -2.35 -11.72 -6.14
CA GLU A 122 -2.50 -10.70 -7.16
C GLU A 122 -3.98 -10.39 -7.45
N THR A 123 -4.25 -9.14 -7.79
CA THR A 123 -5.52 -8.69 -8.35
C THR A 123 -5.37 -8.40 -9.84
N ILE A 124 -6.24 -8.98 -10.67
CA ILE A 124 -6.24 -8.74 -12.12
C ILE A 124 -6.61 -7.26 -12.38
N GLY A 125 -5.71 -6.50 -13.03
CA GLY A 125 -6.00 -5.17 -13.58
C GLY A 125 -5.46 -3.95 -12.82
N TYR A 126 -4.54 -4.15 -11.88
CA TYR A 126 -3.98 -3.07 -11.04
C TYR A 126 -2.69 -2.52 -11.65
N ARG A 127 -2.49 -1.20 -11.60
CA ARG A 127 -1.36 -0.51 -12.27
C ARG A 127 -0.23 -0.09 -11.33
N ASN A 128 -0.54 0.14 -10.04
CA ASN A 128 0.43 0.70 -9.09
C ASN A 128 0.83 -0.37 -8.06
N LYS A 129 2.13 -0.58 -7.94
CA LYS A 129 2.77 -1.44 -6.95
C LYS A 129 3.49 -0.57 -5.92
N PHE A 130 3.23 -0.80 -4.64
CA PHE A 130 4.00 -0.18 -3.56
C PHE A 130 4.82 -1.23 -2.85
N VAL A 131 6.14 -1.05 -2.89
CA VAL A 131 7.11 -1.99 -2.31
C VAL A 131 7.61 -1.44 -0.98
N THR A 132 7.43 -2.19 0.09
CA THR A 132 8.03 -1.92 1.39
C THR A 132 9.07 -2.98 1.70
N ASN A 133 10.29 -2.55 1.98
CA ASN A 133 11.41 -3.41 2.32
C ASN A 133 11.76 -3.24 3.78
N VAL A 134 11.66 -4.31 4.56
CA VAL A 134 12.01 -4.32 5.98
C VAL A 134 13.22 -5.22 6.18
N PRO A 135 14.34 -4.72 6.71
CA PRO A 135 15.48 -5.56 7.04
C PRO A 135 15.12 -6.50 8.19
N VAL A 136 15.43 -7.77 8.03
CA VAL A 136 15.11 -8.81 9.01
C VAL A 136 16.31 -9.72 9.23
N SER A 137 16.45 -10.20 10.47
CA SER A 137 17.40 -11.24 10.79
C SER A 137 16.76 -12.60 10.56
N LEU A 138 17.44 -13.48 9.83
CA LEU A 138 16.96 -14.82 9.52
C LEU A 138 17.65 -15.82 10.44
N PHE A 139 16.90 -16.49 11.30
CA PHE A 139 17.46 -17.44 12.25
C PHE A 139 17.31 -18.88 11.75
N ASP A 140 18.44 -19.59 11.67
CA ASP A 140 18.47 -21.04 11.45
C ASP A 140 18.61 -21.75 12.81
N PRO A 141 17.54 -22.37 13.36
CA PRO A 141 17.61 -23.08 14.65
C PRO A 141 18.42 -24.38 14.59
N ILE A 142 18.66 -24.97 13.42
CA ILE A 142 19.47 -26.19 13.26
C ILE A 142 20.96 -25.84 13.42
N LYS A 143 21.40 -24.80 12.71
CA LYS A 143 22.80 -24.36 12.73
C LYS A 143 23.10 -23.36 13.86
N LYS A 144 22.05 -22.79 14.47
CA LYS A 144 22.13 -21.68 15.43
C LYS A 144 22.86 -20.47 14.87
N THR A 145 22.65 -20.19 13.59
CA THR A 145 23.28 -19.09 12.86
C THR A 145 22.26 -18.06 12.43
N TYR A 146 22.71 -16.82 12.33
CA TYR A 146 21.91 -15.70 11.83
C TYR A 146 22.34 -15.35 10.41
N GLY A 147 21.36 -15.17 9.54
CA GLY A 147 21.47 -14.53 8.24
C GLY A 147 20.88 -13.13 8.29
N PHE A 148 21.22 -12.35 7.26
CA PHE A 148 20.61 -11.06 7.00
C PHE A 148 19.73 -11.17 5.77
N GLY A 149 18.52 -10.66 5.86
CA GLY A 149 17.56 -10.66 4.77
C GLY A 149 16.69 -9.43 4.72
N ILE A 150 15.87 -9.36 3.69
CA ILE A 150 14.86 -8.34 3.48
C ILE A 150 13.51 -9.02 3.33
N LEU A 151 12.55 -8.59 4.14
CA LEU A 151 11.14 -8.86 3.95
C LEU A 151 10.60 -7.80 2.99
N THR A 152 10.20 -8.22 1.80
CA THR A 152 9.64 -7.39 0.75
C THR A 152 8.14 -7.65 0.67
N ILE A 153 7.36 -6.58 0.91
CA ILE A 153 5.90 -6.57 0.79
C ILE A 153 5.56 -5.70 -0.40
N GLU A 154 4.94 -6.29 -1.42
CA GLU A 154 4.32 -5.55 -2.51
C GLU A 154 2.82 -5.49 -2.25
N THR A 155 2.26 -4.29 -2.11
CA THR A 155 0.80 -4.12 -2.12
C THR A 155 0.34 -3.60 -3.47
N LEU A 156 -0.83 -4.08 -3.88
CA LEU A 156 -1.49 -3.68 -5.11
C LEU A 156 -2.65 -2.75 -4.77
N THR A 157 -2.67 -1.57 -5.37
CA THR A 157 -3.78 -0.61 -5.20
C THR A 157 -4.51 -0.32 -6.49
N LYS A 158 -5.84 -0.26 -6.38
CA LYS A 158 -6.77 0.00 -7.48
C LYS A 158 -6.81 1.48 -7.77
#